data_AF-A0A662ZBN9-F1
#
_entry.id   AF-A0A662ZBN9-F1
#
_cell.length_a   1.000
_cell.length_b   1.000
_cell.length_c   1.000
_cell.angle_alpha   90.00
_cell.angle_beta   90.00
_cell.angle_gamma   90.00
#
_symmetry.space_group_name_H-M   'P 1'
#
loop_
_entity.id
_entity.type
_entity.pdbx_description
1 polymer ?
#
loop_
_entity_poly.entity_id
_entity_poly.type
_entity_poly.pdbx_seq_one_letter_code
_entity_poly.pdbx_strand_id
1 'polypeptide(L)'
;MEFLASKPERFEFTFTPKHASWLNLIESFFSKCAKQCLKHLRVNSIEELKTHIESWLKETNETPVVYRWQWKLEDIQGAFADKD
;
A
#
# COMPACT_ATOMS: atom_id res chain seq x y z
N MET A 1 -19.52 5.67 -3.88
CA MET A 1 -20.32 5.04 -2.81
C MET A 1 -21.33 4.02 -3.34
N GLU A 2 -21.90 4.21 -4.53
CA GLU A 2 -22.86 3.25 -5.15
C GLU A 2 -22.35 1.81 -5.22
N PHE A 3 -21.11 1.58 -5.67
CA PHE A 3 -20.55 0.22 -5.74
C PHE A 3 -20.51 -0.46 -4.35
N LEU A 4 -20.08 0.25 -3.32
CA LEU A 4 -20.00 -0.27 -1.95
C LEU A 4 -21.41 -0.55 -1.41
N ALA A 5 -22.36 0.36 -1.65
CA ALA A 5 -23.76 0.18 -1.28
C ALA A 5 -24.42 -1.01 -1.98
N SER A 6 -23.99 -1.36 -3.20
CA SER A 6 -24.49 -2.53 -3.95
C SER A 6 -24.03 -3.88 -3.37
N LYS A 7 -23.09 -3.87 -2.41
CA LYS A 7 -22.51 -5.06 -1.77
C LYS A 7 -22.52 -4.90 -0.24
N PRO A 8 -23.72 -4.86 0.39
CA PRO A 8 -23.81 -4.77 1.84
C PRO A 8 -23.08 -5.94 2.49
N GLU A 9 -22.43 -5.69 3.63
CA GLU A 9 -21.72 -6.68 4.47
C GLU A 9 -20.50 -7.38 3.82
N ARG A 10 -20.19 -7.09 2.55
CA ARG A 10 -19.01 -7.68 1.88
C ARG A 10 -17.69 -7.12 2.38
N PHE A 11 -17.69 -5.90 2.91
CA PHE A 11 -16.48 -5.17 3.27
C PHE A 11 -16.52 -4.76 4.73
N GLU A 12 -15.45 -5.08 5.45
CA GLU A 12 -15.15 -4.54 6.77
C GLU A 12 -14.14 -3.40 6.62
N PHE A 13 -14.44 -2.22 7.16
CA PHE A 13 -13.55 -1.08 7.11
C PHE A 13 -12.65 -1.07 8.34
N THR A 14 -11.39 -1.41 8.13
CA THR A 14 -10.35 -1.32 9.17
C THR A 14 -9.59 0.00 9.01
N PHE A 15 -9.60 0.82 10.05
CA PHE A 15 -8.83 2.07 10.08
C PHE A 15 -7.45 1.82 10.68
N THR A 16 -6.42 2.36 10.04
CA THR A 16 -5.06 2.34 10.60
C THR A 16 -5.00 3.31 11.78
N PRO A 17 -4.47 2.92 12.95
CA PRO A 17 -4.32 3.81 14.08
C PRO A 17 -3.47 5.05 13.74
N LYS A 18 -3.69 6.14 14.49
CA LYS A 18 -2.84 7.33 14.38
C LYS A 18 -1.38 6.95 14.67
N HIS A 19 -0.45 7.56 13.93
CA HIS A 19 0.99 7.28 14.02
C HIS A 19 1.43 5.85 13.65
N ALA A 20 0.52 5.02 13.10
CA ALA A 20 0.82 3.65 12.70
C ALA A 20 0.83 3.47 11.17
N SER A 21 1.25 4.49 10.42
CA SER A 21 1.31 4.42 8.94
C SER A 21 2.21 3.28 8.44
N TRP A 22 3.18 2.86 9.25
CA TRP A 22 4.01 1.68 8.98
C TRP A 22 3.23 0.35 8.94
N LEU A 23 2.03 0.27 9.53
CA LEU A 23 1.11 -0.87 9.37
C LEU A 23 0.37 -0.86 8.02
N ASN A 24 0.44 0.24 7.27
CA ASN A 24 -0.23 0.36 6.00
C ASN A 24 0.64 -0.22 4.86
N LEU A 25 0.40 -1.48 4.49
CA LEU A 25 1.14 -2.17 3.43
C LEU A 25 1.19 -1.40 2.11
N ILE A 26 0.14 -0.65 1.79
CA ILE A 26 0.09 0.10 0.52
C ILE A 26 1.15 1.21 0.47
N GLU A 27 1.56 1.76 1.61
CA GLU A 27 2.61 2.79 1.67
C GLU A 27 3.97 2.20 1.29
N SER A 28 4.24 0.96 1.73
CA SER A 28 5.44 0.22 1.33
C SER A 28 5.43 -0.10 -0.16
N PHE A 29 4.27 -0.46 -0.70
CA PHE A 29 4.09 -0.70 -2.13
C PHE A 29 4.37 0.56 -2.97
N PHE A 30 3.77 1.69 -2.60
CA PHE A 30 4.02 2.96 -3.29
C PHE A 30 5.46 3.44 -3.13
N SER A 31 6.09 3.21 -1.99
CA SER A 31 7.52 3.48 -1.80
C SER A 31 8.40 2.67 -2.75
N LYS A 32 8.04 1.42 -3.03
CA LYS A 32 8.72 0.57 -4.04
C LYS A 32 8.52 1.14 -5.44
N CYS A 33 7.28 1.48 -5.81
CA CYS A 33 6.96 2.11 -7.09
C CYS A 33 7.77 3.40 -7.31
N ALA A 34 7.78 4.29 -6.31
CA ALA A 34 8.52 5.54 -6.37
C ALA A 34 10.02 5.31 -6.61
N LYS A 35 10.62 4.33 -5.93
CA LYS A 35 12.05 4.03 -6.05
C LYS A 35 12.42 3.32 -7.34
N GLN A 36 11.60 2.39 -7.81
CA GLN A 36 11.92 1.51 -8.94
C GLN A 36 11.39 2.02 -10.28
N CYS A 37 10.16 2.53 -10.29
CA CYS A 37 9.49 3.01 -11.51
C CYS A 37 9.73 4.51 -11.74
N LEU A 38 9.64 5.34 -10.69
CA LEU A 38 9.53 6.80 -10.87
C LEU A 38 10.83 7.59 -10.66
N LYS A 39 11.76 7.11 -9.84
CA LYS A 39 12.90 7.89 -9.31
C LYS A 39 13.73 8.61 -10.39
N HIS A 40 13.90 7.99 -11.56
CA HIS A 40 14.69 8.54 -12.67
C HIS A 40 13.89 8.67 -13.96
N LEU A 41 12.57 8.48 -13.89
CA LEU A 41 11.70 8.54 -15.05
C LEU A 41 11.56 9.99 -15.53
N ARG A 42 11.65 10.17 -16.85
CA ARG A 42 11.38 11.41 -17.57
C ARG A 42 10.44 11.06 -18.71
N VAL A 43 9.32 11.77 -18.79
CA VAL A 43 8.26 11.52 -19.76
C VAL A 43 7.76 12.86 -20.30
N ASN A 44 7.21 12.84 -21.50
CA ASN A 44 6.71 14.04 -22.17
C ASN A 44 5.18 14.18 -22.09
N SER A 45 4.49 13.18 -21.53
CA SER A 45 3.03 13.19 -21.34
C SER A 45 2.58 12.39 -20.13
N ILE A 46 1.32 12.62 -19.73
CA ILE A 46 0.66 11.87 -18.65
C ILE A 46 0.35 10.44 -19.11
N GLU A 47 0.04 10.25 -20.39
CA GLU A 47 -0.23 8.95 -21.01
C GLU A 47 1.00 8.05 -20.93
N GLU A 48 2.18 8.61 -21.19
CA GLU A 48 3.45 7.91 -21.06
C GLU A 48 3.74 7.51 -19.61
N LEU A 49 3.46 8.41 -18.65
CA LEU A 49 3.57 8.10 -17.21
C LEU A 49 2.65 6.94 -16.81
N LYS A 50 1.38 6.98 -17.23
CA LYS A 50 0.39 5.91 -16.95
C LYS A 50 0.87 4.58 -17.50
N THR A 51 1.32 4.57 -18.76
CA THR A 51 1.83 3.37 -19.42
C THR A 51 3.01 2.75 -18.66
N HIS A 52 3.94 3.58 -18.16
CA HIS A 52 5.06 3.12 -17.34
C HIS A 52 4.60 2.51 -16.00
N ILE A 53 3.68 3.18 -15.30
CA ILE A 53 3.15 2.67 -14.03
C ILE A 53 2.40 1.34 -14.25
N GLU A 54 1.55 1.25 -15.27
CA GLU A 54 0.80 0.03 -15.60
C GLU A 54 1.71 -1.14 -15.96
N SER A 55 2.79 -0.88 -16.71
CA SER A 55 3.80 -1.90 -17.04
C SER A 55 4.52 -2.39 -15.79
N TRP A 56 4.98 -1.47 -14.93
CA TRP A 56 5.61 -1.82 -13.66
C TRP A 56 4.67 -2.59 -12.72
N LEU A 57 3.38 -2.23 -12.69
CA LEU A 57 2.35 -2.96 -11.93
C LEU A 57 2.20 -4.38 -12.43
N LYS A 58 2.12 -4.58 -13.76
CA LYS A 58 2.01 -5.90 -14.37
C LYS A 58 3.20 -6.77 -13.99
N GLU A 59 4.42 -6.28 -14.21
CA GLU A 59 5.67 -7.01 -13.87
C GLU A 59 5.76 -7.32 -12.38
N THR A 60 5.40 -6.36 -11.52
CA THR A 60 5.41 -6.56 -10.06
C THR A 60 4.41 -7.63 -9.61
N ASN A 61 3.27 -7.75 -10.30
CA ASN A 61 2.23 -8.74 -10.00
C ASN A 61 2.54 -10.13 -10.54
N GLU A 62 3.44 -10.27 -11.53
CA GLU A 62 3.84 -11.58 -12.08
C GLU A 62 4.61 -12.43 -11.05
N THR A 63 5.32 -11.78 -10.12
CA THR A 63 6.09 -12.46 -9.06
C THR A 63 5.74 -11.91 -7.69
N PRO A 64 4.58 -12.28 -7.13
CA PRO A 64 4.14 -11.77 -5.84
C PRO A 64 5.10 -12.21 -4.74
N VAL A 65 5.60 -11.24 -3.97
CA VAL A 65 6.45 -11.49 -2.81
C VAL A 65 5.62 -11.35 -1.55
N VAL A 66 5.66 -12.37 -0.69
CA VAL A 66 5.02 -12.31 0.63
C VAL A 66 5.72 -11.24 1.47
N TYR A 67 4.96 -10.23 1.89
CA TYR A 67 5.48 -9.20 2.77
C TYR A 67 5.80 -9.78 4.15
N ARG A 68 7.02 -9.54 4.64
CA ARG A 68 7.47 -9.98 5.96
C ARG A 68 7.50 -8.79 6.89
N TRP A 69 6.61 -8.80 7.87
CA TRP A 69 6.61 -7.80 8.93
C TRP A 69 7.87 -7.91 9.78
N GLN A 70 8.47 -6.76 10.10
CA GLN A 70 9.63 -6.71 10.99
C GLN A 70 9.23 -6.96 12.45
N TRP A 71 8.04 -6.50 12.85
CA TRP A 71 7.49 -6.66 14.19
C TRP A 71 6.27 -7.57 14.13
N LYS A 72 6.19 -8.51 15.07
CA LYS A 72 5.00 -9.34 15.28
C LYS A 72 4.02 -8.60 16.18
N LEU A 73 2.78 -9.09 16.22
CA LEU A 73 1.74 -8.51 17.07
C LEU A 73 2.16 -8.56 18.55
N GLU A 74 2.85 -9.62 18.96
CA GLU A 74 3.44 -9.75 20.30
C GLU A 74 4.42 -8.61 20.64
N ASP A 75 5.18 -8.13 19.65
CA ASP A 75 6.23 -7.11 19.86
C ASP A 75 5.65 -5.69 20.04
N ILE A 76 4.37 -5.49 19.71
CA ILE A 76 3.73 -4.17 19.60
C ILE A 76 2.51 -3.99 20.52
N GLN A 77 2.18 -4.98 21.36
CA GLN A 77 1.08 -4.88 22.32
C GLN A 77 1.20 -3.63 23.23
N GLY A 78 2.42 -3.24 23.61
CA GLY A 78 2.68 -2.03 24.39
C GLY A 78 2.76 -0.73 23.58
N ALA A 79 2.83 -0.79 22.24
CA ALA A 79 2.95 0.39 21.38
C ALA A 79 1.61 1.12 21.19
N PHE A 80 0.49 0.41 21.40
CA PHE A 80 -0.86 0.92 21.29
C PHE A 80 -1.58 1.06 22.64
N ALA A 81 -0.87 0.79 23.75
CA ALA A 81 -1.41 1.09 25.07
C ALA A 81 -1.55 2.61 25.19
N ASP A 82 -2.75 3.06 25.57
CA ASP A 82 -2.98 4.46 25.88
C ASP A 82 -1.97 4.89 26.94
N LYS A 83 -1.17 5.91 26.61
CA LYS A 83 -0.37 6.60 27.62
C LYS A 83 -1.35 7.57 28.30
N ASP A 84 -1.71 7.25 29.53
CA ASP A 84 -2.37 8.19 30.45
C ASP A 84 -1.73 9.59 30.39
#